data_AF-A0A843TT37-F1
#
_entry.id   AF-A0A843TT37-F1
#
_cell.length_a   1.000
_cell.length_b   1.000
_cell.length_c   1.000
_cell.angle_alpha   90.00
_cell.angle_beta   90.00
_cell.angle_gamma   90.00
#
_symmetry.space_group_name_H-M   'P 1'
#
loop_
_entity.id
_entity.type
_entity.pdbx_description
1 polymer ?
#
loop_
_entity_poly.entity_id
_entity_poly.type
_entity_poly.pdbx_seq_one_letter_code
_entity_poly.pdbx_strand_id
1 'polypeptide(L)'
;MSKALRPFPHLSLSSSFSLSLSISLWESGTMQKKMERQPIYRKIVDLRLVCEREIRAERQKASEAAGIFRRSLSSIRARAEENVADGEKLANVKAYLRKLEDDLRETLIVKNCNEAKRHAIVQSLSSAKVSTEELKKVVQEQRAKKDEYEAIVSSGLETLNQNNQGTVDREGTRDAILWYSKVLGFRTEGGEGVKFIFDKIDLESPNNEYSFTVRLDGDTYTLLQCEPYVKDVKELLKELNQTNGLFKFARTMRAKFQAAALNGMLPSSTSVYPELSTISISSPPPASSASGRDSLSGWNDPEVLPAEENPPKELDHGHYSSSRRGASQTSKQSALRRSPRFKGQAIA
;
A
#
# COMPACT_ATOMS: atom_id res chain seq x y z
N MET A 1 -131.61 92.97 -2.50
CA MET A 1 -132.72 93.95 -2.61
C MET A 1 -133.56 93.91 -1.35
N SER A 2 -134.42 94.91 -1.12
CA SER A 2 -134.91 95.35 0.20
C SER A 2 -136.08 94.56 0.84
N LYS A 3 -136.15 94.61 2.19
CA LYS A 3 -137.35 94.52 3.07
C LYS A 3 -138.06 93.13 3.09
N ALA A 4 -138.84 92.74 4.11
CA ALA A 4 -139.60 93.51 5.11
C ALA A 4 -139.70 92.86 6.53
N LEU A 5 -140.60 93.40 7.37
CA LEU A 5 -140.72 93.20 8.84
C LEU A 5 -141.81 92.18 9.27
N ARG A 6 -141.54 91.46 10.39
CA ARG A 6 -142.48 90.97 11.45
C ARG A 6 -143.57 89.91 11.09
N PRO A 7 -144.23 89.23 12.08
CA PRO A 7 -143.99 89.13 13.55
C PRO A 7 -143.92 87.68 14.12
N PHE A 8 -143.73 87.58 15.45
CA PHE A 8 -143.80 86.40 16.35
C PHE A 8 -145.15 85.63 16.36
N PRO A 9 -145.20 84.33 16.76
CA PRO A 9 -145.45 83.98 18.19
C PRO A 9 -144.74 82.73 18.79
N HIS A 10 -144.52 82.79 20.11
CA HIS A 10 -144.46 81.76 21.17
C HIS A 10 -144.03 80.28 20.95
N LEU A 11 -142.88 79.93 21.55
CA LEU A 11 -142.60 78.84 22.53
C LEU A 11 -143.32 77.47 22.46
N SER A 12 -142.54 76.38 22.41
CA SER A 12 -142.60 75.29 23.41
C SER A 12 -141.28 74.50 23.50
N LEU A 13 -141.00 73.84 24.63
CA LEU A 13 -139.74 73.15 24.91
C LEU A 13 -139.82 71.64 24.61
N SER A 14 -138.84 71.10 23.88
CA SER A 14 -138.51 69.66 23.90
C SER A 14 -137.05 69.43 23.47
N SER A 15 -136.10 69.56 24.42
CA SER A 15 -134.67 69.34 24.16
C SER A 15 -133.95 68.51 25.23
N SER A 16 -134.60 68.21 26.36
CA SER A 16 -133.92 67.69 27.56
C SER A 16 -133.86 66.16 27.63
N PHE A 17 -134.71 65.44 26.90
CA PHE A 17 -134.78 63.97 26.97
C PHE A 17 -133.78 63.24 26.05
N SER A 18 -133.29 63.88 24.98
CA SER A 18 -132.40 63.21 24.02
C SER A 18 -130.98 63.02 24.52
N LEU A 19 -130.44 63.93 25.35
CA LEU A 19 -129.03 63.89 25.78
C LEU A 19 -128.78 62.86 26.88
N SER A 20 -129.74 62.68 27.82
CA SER A 20 -129.61 61.71 28.91
C SER A 20 -129.52 60.27 28.38
N LEU A 21 -130.36 59.92 27.40
CA LEU A 21 -130.38 58.58 26.81
C LEU A 21 -129.08 58.26 26.05
N SER A 22 -128.47 59.25 25.36
CA SER A 22 -127.20 59.07 24.67
C SER A 22 -126.02 58.82 25.60
N ILE A 23 -125.98 59.48 26.77
CA ILE A 23 -124.91 59.30 27.76
C ILE A 23 -124.99 57.89 28.37
N SER A 24 -126.18 57.46 28.82
CA SER A 24 -126.37 56.11 29.40
C SER A 24 -126.09 54.99 28.40
N LEU A 25 -126.39 55.18 27.11
CA LEU A 25 -126.07 54.21 26.05
C LEU A 25 -124.56 54.16 25.75
N TRP A 26 -123.85 55.29 25.87
CA TRP A 26 -122.40 55.35 25.66
C TRP A 26 -121.62 54.77 26.84
N GLU A 27 -122.05 55.00 28.09
CA GLU A 27 -121.49 54.34 29.28
C GLU A 27 -121.77 52.83 29.29
N SER A 28 -122.99 52.40 28.97
CA SER A 28 -123.29 50.96 28.82
C SER A 28 -122.46 50.31 27.72
N GLY A 29 -122.35 50.96 26.55
CA GLY A 29 -121.56 50.48 25.41
C GLY A 29 -120.05 50.48 25.65
N THR A 30 -119.53 51.34 26.53
CA THR A 30 -118.10 51.34 26.91
C THR A 30 -117.81 50.33 28.01
N MET A 31 -118.70 50.11 28.98
CA MET A 31 -118.55 49.05 29.98
C MET A 31 -118.64 47.65 29.36
N GLN A 32 -119.58 47.40 28.44
CA GLN A 32 -119.68 46.14 27.69
C GLN A 32 -118.37 45.83 26.94
N LYS A 33 -117.85 46.80 26.17
CA LYS A 33 -116.56 46.70 25.46
C LYS A 33 -115.35 46.55 26.39
N LYS A 34 -115.43 47.01 27.64
CA LYS A 34 -114.37 46.85 28.65
C LYS A 34 -114.41 45.45 29.26
N MET A 35 -115.61 44.88 29.45
CA MET A 35 -115.81 43.53 29.96
C MET A 35 -115.40 42.44 28.95
N GLU A 36 -115.62 42.67 27.64
CA GLU A 36 -115.17 41.78 26.56
C GLU A 36 -113.66 41.87 26.25
N ARG A 37 -113.01 43.01 26.51
CA ARG A 37 -111.56 43.19 26.27
C ARG A 37 -110.66 42.49 27.30
N GLN A 38 -111.12 42.35 28.54
CA GLN A 38 -110.38 41.66 29.61
C GLN A 38 -109.97 40.21 29.26
N PRO A 39 -110.89 39.32 28.79
CA PRO A 39 -110.51 37.95 28.42
C PRO A 39 -109.62 37.90 27.16
N ILE A 40 -109.72 38.87 26.24
CA ILE A 40 -108.84 38.96 25.07
C ILE A 40 -107.42 39.33 25.50
N TYR A 41 -107.27 40.37 26.34
CA TYR A 41 -105.97 40.78 26.86
C TYR A 41 -105.28 39.65 27.63
N ARG A 42 -106.02 38.92 28.47
CA ARG A 42 -105.49 37.78 29.22
C ARG A 42 -104.99 36.66 28.30
N LYS A 43 -105.75 36.29 27.26
CA LYS A 43 -105.32 35.33 26.22
C LYS A 43 -104.03 35.76 25.50
N ILE A 44 -103.86 37.05 25.20
CA ILE A 44 -102.64 37.58 24.55
C ILE A 44 -101.43 37.45 25.48
N VAL A 45 -101.60 37.76 26.78
CA VAL A 45 -100.55 37.60 27.79
C VAL A 45 -100.19 36.12 27.98
N ASP A 46 -101.17 35.23 28.03
CA ASP A 46 -100.97 33.78 28.17
C ASP A 46 -100.25 33.19 26.94
N LEU A 47 -100.66 33.58 25.72
CA LEU A 47 -99.98 33.18 24.47
C LEU A 47 -98.53 33.68 24.43
N ARG A 48 -98.29 34.94 24.81
CA ARG A 48 -96.93 35.49 24.90
C ARG A 48 -96.07 34.66 25.87
N LEU A 49 -96.61 34.28 27.04
CA LEU A 49 -95.91 33.46 28.03
C LEU A 49 -95.66 32.02 27.54
N VAL A 50 -96.51 31.48 26.67
CA VAL A 50 -96.26 30.20 25.97
C VAL A 50 -95.10 30.38 24.99
N CYS A 51 -95.16 31.35 24.07
CA CYS A 51 -94.09 31.60 23.09
C CYS A 51 -92.74 31.90 23.76
N GLU A 52 -92.71 32.71 24.83
CA GLU A 52 -91.47 33.01 25.57
C GLU A 52 -90.89 31.78 26.29
N ARG A 53 -91.71 30.78 26.66
CA ARG A 53 -91.23 29.50 27.21
C ARG A 53 -90.69 28.58 26.10
N GLU A 54 -91.40 28.50 24.97
CA GLU A 54 -90.99 27.72 23.81
C GLU A 54 -89.67 28.22 23.20
N ILE A 55 -89.53 29.54 23.00
CA ILE A 55 -88.27 30.17 22.55
C ILE A 55 -87.11 29.87 23.51
N ARG A 56 -87.36 29.82 24.83
CA ARG A 56 -86.34 29.43 25.82
C ARG A 56 -85.97 27.96 25.71
N ALA A 57 -86.95 27.07 25.57
CA ALA A 57 -86.71 25.64 25.40
C ALA A 57 -85.91 25.34 24.12
N GLU A 58 -86.27 25.95 22.99
CA GLU A 58 -85.53 25.76 21.72
C GLU A 58 -84.12 26.36 21.79
N ARG A 59 -83.93 27.52 22.44
CA ARG A 59 -82.58 28.07 22.69
C ARG A 59 -81.73 27.16 23.58
N GLN A 60 -82.33 26.51 24.58
CA GLN A 60 -81.62 25.54 25.42
C GLN A 60 -81.22 24.30 24.61
N LYS A 61 -82.15 23.68 23.87
CA LYS A 61 -81.86 22.54 22.98
C LYS A 61 -80.75 22.88 21.97
N ALA A 62 -80.81 24.05 21.35
CA ALA A 62 -79.79 24.52 20.42
C ALA A 62 -78.42 24.70 21.09
N SER A 63 -78.39 25.22 22.34
CA SER A 63 -77.16 25.36 23.13
C SER A 63 -76.56 24.00 23.50
N GLU A 64 -77.39 23.04 23.92
CA GLU A 64 -76.99 21.67 24.25
C GLU A 64 -76.45 20.92 23.02
N ALA A 65 -77.16 21.00 21.89
CA ALA A 65 -76.73 20.44 20.61
C ALA A 65 -75.40 21.06 20.13
N ALA A 66 -75.27 22.39 20.20
CA ALA A 66 -74.01 23.08 19.90
C ALA A 66 -72.88 22.68 20.86
N GLY A 67 -73.20 22.41 22.14
CA GLY A 67 -72.25 21.90 23.13
C GLY A 67 -71.75 20.49 22.79
N ILE A 68 -72.64 19.58 22.37
CA ILE A 68 -72.28 18.24 21.89
C ILE A 68 -71.43 18.33 20.63
N PHE A 69 -71.83 19.15 19.65
CA PHE A 69 -71.10 19.34 18.40
C PHE A 69 -69.70 19.91 18.62
N ARG A 70 -69.55 20.93 19.48
CA ARG A 70 -68.22 21.46 19.87
C ARG A 70 -67.34 20.40 20.51
N ARG A 71 -67.87 19.58 21.42
CA ARG A 71 -67.11 18.46 22.04
C ARG A 71 -66.67 17.43 21.00
N SER A 72 -67.54 17.08 20.04
CA SER A 72 -67.21 16.19 18.93
C SER A 72 -66.09 16.76 18.05
N LEU A 73 -66.19 18.04 17.65
CA LEU A 73 -65.14 18.71 16.87
C LEU A 73 -63.79 18.77 17.61
N SER A 74 -63.78 19.06 18.93
CA SER A 74 -62.55 19.03 19.71
C SER A 74 -61.93 17.62 19.77
N SER A 75 -62.75 16.57 19.89
CA SER A 75 -62.28 15.17 19.84
C SER A 75 -61.76 14.75 18.45
N ILE A 76 -62.38 15.25 17.37
CA ILE A 76 -61.88 15.04 16.00
C ILE A 76 -60.54 15.77 15.81
N ARG A 77 -60.43 17.03 16.28
CA ARG A 77 -59.18 17.80 16.21
C ARG A 77 -58.04 17.13 16.97
N ALA A 78 -58.26 16.72 18.21
CA ALA A 78 -57.24 16.06 19.02
C ALA A 78 -56.70 14.79 18.34
N ARG A 79 -57.58 13.96 17.76
CA ARG A 79 -57.18 12.78 16.97
C ARG A 79 -56.45 13.14 15.67
N ALA A 80 -56.78 14.26 15.03
CA ALA A 80 -56.05 14.72 13.86
C ALA A 80 -54.63 15.20 14.21
N GLU A 81 -54.47 15.90 15.34
CA GLU A 81 -53.17 16.33 15.87
C GLU A 81 -52.31 15.12 16.29
N GLU A 82 -52.90 14.12 16.95
CA GLU A 82 -52.27 12.83 17.29
C GLU A 82 -51.80 12.08 16.04
N ASN A 83 -52.67 11.95 15.02
CA ASN A 83 -52.31 11.31 13.74
C ASN A 83 -51.16 12.02 13.00
N VAL A 84 -51.05 13.35 13.12
CA VAL A 84 -49.92 14.10 12.55
C VAL A 84 -48.62 13.78 13.29
N ALA A 85 -48.65 13.77 14.63
CA ALA A 85 -47.48 13.41 15.45
C ALA A 85 -47.03 11.95 15.23
N ASP A 86 -47.97 11.01 15.05
CA ASP A 86 -47.65 9.63 14.71
C ASP A 86 -47.14 9.48 13.26
N GLY A 87 -47.62 10.32 12.34
CA GLY A 87 -47.08 10.45 10.98
C GLY A 87 -45.60 10.86 10.98
N GLU A 88 -45.21 11.79 11.85
CA GLU A 88 -43.82 12.22 12.03
C GLU A 88 -42.95 11.09 12.61
N LYS A 89 -43.40 10.43 13.68
CA LYS A 89 -42.70 9.25 14.25
C LYS A 89 -42.50 8.16 13.19
N LEU A 90 -43.53 7.88 12.38
CA LEU A 90 -43.47 6.90 11.30
C LEU A 90 -42.49 7.33 10.20
N ALA A 91 -42.42 8.61 9.85
CA ALA A 91 -41.43 9.13 8.90
C ALA A 91 -39.99 8.95 9.42
N ASN A 92 -39.75 9.24 10.69
CA ASN A 92 -38.45 9.06 11.35
C ASN A 92 -38.01 7.58 11.37
N VAL A 93 -38.91 6.66 11.74
CA VAL A 93 -38.63 5.21 11.69
C VAL A 93 -38.36 4.74 10.25
N LYS A 94 -39.12 5.21 9.26
CA LYS A 94 -38.89 4.91 7.83
C LYS A 94 -37.56 5.47 7.29
N ALA A 95 -37.06 6.56 7.85
CA ALA A 95 -35.75 7.11 7.50
C ALA A 95 -34.62 6.27 8.13
N TYR A 96 -34.77 5.90 9.41
CA TYR A 96 -33.82 5.02 10.11
C TYR A 96 -33.70 3.64 9.45
N LEU A 97 -34.83 3.02 9.06
CA LEU A 97 -34.82 1.73 8.36
C LEU A 97 -34.09 1.80 7.01
N ARG A 98 -34.30 2.86 6.22
CA ARG A 98 -33.57 3.06 4.95
C ARG A 98 -32.07 3.19 5.18
N LYS A 99 -31.66 4.01 6.16
CA LYS A 99 -30.24 4.13 6.52
C LYS A 99 -29.63 2.77 6.91
N LEU A 100 -30.33 1.99 7.73
CA LEU A 100 -29.86 0.66 8.15
C LEU A 100 -29.78 -0.34 6.98
N GLU A 101 -30.69 -0.25 6.02
CA GLU A 101 -30.65 -1.05 4.78
C GLU A 101 -29.45 -0.65 3.89
N ASP A 102 -29.17 0.65 3.78
CA ASP A 102 -28.03 1.19 3.02
C ASP A 102 -26.70 0.78 3.69
N ASP A 103 -26.58 0.92 5.01
CA ASP A 103 -25.42 0.47 5.80
C ASP A 103 -25.22 -1.06 5.66
N LEU A 104 -26.30 -1.86 5.63
CA LEU A 104 -26.23 -3.31 5.39
C LEU A 104 -25.77 -3.63 3.96
N ARG A 105 -26.22 -2.87 2.96
CA ARG A 105 -25.81 -3.06 1.56
C ARG A 105 -24.32 -2.76 1.38
N GLU A 106 -23.84 -1.66 1.95
CA GLU A 106 -22.43 -1.27 1.89
C GLU A 106 -21.53 -2.28 2.61
N THR A 107 -21.89 -2.69 3.84
CA THR A 107 -21.12 -3.70 4.58
C THR A 107 -21.08 -5.05 3.87
N LEU A 108 -22.12 -5.43 3.14
CA LEU A 108 -22.15 -6.64 2.32
C LEU A 108 -21.23 -6.54 1.08
N ILE A 109 -21.18 -5.37 0.41
CA ILE A 109 -20.22 -5.10 -0.68
C ILE A 109 -18.78 -5.22 -0.16
N VAL A 110 -18.46 -4.56 0.96
CA VAL A 110 -17.14 -4.61 1.60
C VAL A 110 -16.77 -6.04 2.01
N LYS A 111 -17.71 -6.82 2.56
CA LYS A 111 -17.50 -8.24 2.90
C LYS A 111 -17.13 -9.05 1.66
N ASN A 112 -17.91 -8.96 0.58
CA ASN A 112 -17.68 -9.71 -0.65
C ASN A 112 -16.33 -9.32 -1.31
N CYS A 113 -15.97 -8.04 -1.28
CA CYS A 113 -14.66 -7.57 -1.75
C CYS A 113 -13.51 -8.18 -0.93
N ASN A 114 -13.63 -8.22 0.39
CA ASN A 114 -12.63 -8.81 1.29
C ASN A 114 -12.53 -10.34 1.13
N GLU A 115 -13.65 -11.01 0.87
CA GLU A 115 -13.69 -12.45 0.57
C GLU A 115 -12.99 -12.77 -0.76
N ALA A 116 -13.27 -12.00 -1.82
CA ALA A 116 -12.57 -12.12 -3.09
C ALA A 116 -11.05 -11.87 -2.96
N LYS A 117 -10.63 -10.84 -2.21
CA LYS A 117 -9.22 -10.57 -1.90
C LYS A 117 -8.55 -11.74 -1.16
N ARG A 118 -9.24 -12.34 -0.18
CA ARG A 118 -8.74 -13.54 0.53
C ARG A 118 -8.58 -14.72 -0.42
N HIS A 119 -9.54 -14.99 -1.29
CA HIS A 119 -9.43 -16.06 -2.29
C HIS A 119 -8.26 -15.83 -3.26
N ALA A 120 -8.06 -14.61 -3.74
CA ALA A 120 -6.91 -14.28 -4.60
C ALA A 120 -5.57 -14.52 -3.88
N ILE A 121 -5.44 -14.10 -2.62
CA ILE A 121 -4.23 -14.36 -1.80
C ILE A 121 -3.99 -15.87 -1.61
N VAL A 122 -5.04 -16.64 -1.32
CA VAL A 122 -4.94 -18.10 -1.15
C VAL A 122 -4.51 -18.79 -2.47
N GLN A 123 -5.05 -18.36 -3.61
CA GLN A 123 -4.65 -18.85 -4.92
C GLN A 123 -3.18 -18.52 -5.21
N SER A 124 -2.76 -17.27 -5.04
CA SER A 124 -1.36 -16.86 -5.20
C SER A 124 -0.40 -17.61 -4.28
N LEU A 125 -0.77 -17.84 -3.02
CA LEU A 125 0.01 -18.64 -2.07
C LEU A 125 0.10 -20.11 -2.50
N SER A 126 -0.98 -20.69 -3.01
CA SER A 126 -0.96 -22.06 -3.52
C SER A 126 -0.04 -22.21 -4.74
N SER A 127 -0.07 -21.24 -5.67
CA SER A 127 0.82 -21.19 -6.83
C SER A 127 2.28 -21.00 -6.42
N ALA A 128 2.55 -20.06 -5.50
CA ALA A 128 3.88 -19.83 -4.95
C ALA A 128 4.42 -21.12 -4.30
N LYS A 129 3.60 -21.82 -3.50
CA LYS A 129 3.98 -23.09 -2.88
C LYS A 129 4.39 -24.15 -3.90
N VAL A 130 3.66 -24.30 -5.00
CA VAL A 130 4.04 -25.21 -6.11
C VAL A 130 5.41 -24.82 -6.66
N SER A 131 5.60 -23.55 -7.04
CA SER A 131 6.90 -23.07 -7.57
C SER A 131 8.07 -23.25 -6.59
N THR A 132 7.85 -23.13 -5.27
CA THR A 132 8.90 -23.36 -4.27
C THR A 132 9.31 -24.82 -4.15
N GLU A 133 8.37 -25.77 -4.29
CA GLU A 133 8.71 -27.20 -4.28
C GLU A 133 9.35 -27.63 -5.61
N GLU A 134 8.99 -27.01 -6.74
CA GLU A 134 9.68 -27.19 -8.03
C GLU A 134 11.11 -26.67 -7.98
N LEU A 135 11.32 -25.43 -7.53
CA LEU A 135 12.66 -24.85 -7.37
C LEU A 135 13.53 -25.68 -6.41
N LYS A 136 12.95 -26.19 -5.33
CA LYS A 136 13.65 -27.06 -4.38
C LYS A 136 14.13 -28.37 -5.01
N LYS A 137 13.35 -28.99 -5.91
CA LYS A 137 13.81 -30.15 -6.69
C LYS A 137 14.98 -29.78 -7.59
N VAL A 138 14.88 -28.70 -8.35
CA VAL A 138 15.96 -28.21 -9.25
C VAL A 138 17.25 -27.92 -8.47
N VAL A 139 17.16 -27.29 -7.30
CA VAL A 139 18.31 -27.04 -6.42
C VAL A 139 18.93 -28.35 -5.91
N GLN A 140 18.12 -29.36 -5.60
CA GLN A 140 18.62 -30.68 -5.17
C GLN A 140 19.32 -31.42 -6.32
N GLU A 141 18.76 -31.37 -7.54
CA GLU A 141 19.39 -31.93 -8.75
C GLU A 141 20.72 -31.23 -9.09
N GLN A 142 20.79 -29.90 -8.97
CA GLN A 142 22.05 -29.17 -9.19
C GLN A 142 23.11 -29.49 -8.15
N ARG A 143 22.73 -29.70 -6.88
CA ARG A 143 23.65 -30.16 -5.83
C ARG A 143 24.21 -31.54 -6.16
N ALA A 144 23.35 -32.51 -6.48
CA ALA A 144 23.79 -33.85 -6.88
C ALA A 144 24.78 -33.82 -8.06
N LYS A 145 24.49 -33.04 -9.11
CA LYS A 145 25.41 -32.85 -10.25
C LYS A 145 26.74 -32.21 -9.85
N LYS A 146 26.73 -31.23 -8.94
CA LYS A 146 27.97 -30.62 -8.43
C LYS A 146 28.81 -31.67 -7.70
N ASP A 147 28.18 -32.47 -6.84
CA ASP A 147 28.84 -33.50 -6.06
C ASP A 147 29.41 -34.62 -6.96
N GLU A 148 28.71 -34.98 -8.04
CA GLU A 148 29.23 -35.86 -9.11
C GLU A 148 30.47 -35.28 -9.81
N TYR A 149 30.45 -34.01 -10.21
CA TYR A 149 31.62 -33.36 -10.81
C TYR A 149 32.80 -33.25 -9.83
N GLU A 150 32.54 -32.96 -8.56
CA GLU A 150 33.56 -32.88 -7.51
C GLU A 150 34.23 -34.24 -7.28
N ALA A 151 33.46 -35.34 -7.32
CA ALA A 151 33.99 -36.70 -7.28
C ALA A 151 34.83 -37.05 -8.53
N ILE A 152 34.38 -36.68 -9.74
CA ILE A 152 35.11 -36.89 -10.99
C ILE A 152 36.45 -36.13 -10.97
N VAL A 153 36.45 -34.85 -10.57
CA VAL A 153 37.67 -34.02 -10.49
C VAL A 153 38.65 -34.59 -9.46
N SER A 154 38.15 -35.02 -8.29
CA SER A 154 38.99 -35.62 -7.24
C SER A 154 39.64 -36.93 -7.74
N SER A 155 38.88 -37.78 -8.43
CA SER A 155 39.40 -39.02 -9.03
C SER A 155 40.42 -38.76 -10.14
N GLY A 156 40.19 -37.74 -10.98
CA GLY A 156 41.14 -37.31 -12.01
C GLY A 156 42.45 -36.78 -11.44
N LEU A 157 42.40 -36.01 -10.34
CA LEU A 157 43.60 -35.53 -9.66
C LEU A 157 44.40 -36.67 -9.02
N GLU A 158 43.71 -37.62 -8.38
CA GLU A 158 44.33 -38.77 -7.72
C GLU A 158 45.06 -39.68 -8.73
N THR A 159 44.43 -39.97 -9.88
CA THR A 159 45.05 -40.74 -10.96
C THR A 159 46.25 -40.03 -11.61
N LEU A 160 46.18 -38.70 -11.77
CA LEU A 160 47.32 -37.91 -12.26
C LEU A 160 48.50 -37.92 -11.27
N ASN A 161 48.23 -37.81 -9.96
CA ASN A 161 49.25 -37.89 -8.92
C ASN A 161 49.96 -39.25 -8.88
N GLN A 162 49.21 -40.35 -9.09
CA GLN A 162 49.78 -41.69 -9.18
C GLN A 162 50.65 -41.87 -10.43
N ASN A 163 50.22 -41.34 -11.59
CA ASN A 163 51.01 -41.38 -12.83
C ASN A 163 52.30 -40.55 -12.74
N ASN A 164 52.28 -39.42 -12.03
CA ASN A 164 53.44 -38.55 -11.82
C ASN A 164 54.49 -39.10 -10.83
N GLN A 165 54.25 -40.26 -10.20
CA GLN A 165 55.30 -41.01 -9.49
C GLN A 165 56.22 -41.80 -10.44
N GLY A 166 55.92 -41.82 -11.76
CA GLY A 166 56.87 -42.22 -12.79
C GLY A 166 58.03 -41.21 -12.88
N THR A 167 59.19 -41.59 -12.34
CA THR A 167 60.40 -40.76 -12.28
C THR A 167 60.99 -40.47 -13.66
N VAL A 168 60.51 -39.43 -14.33
CA VAL A 168 61.29 -38.75 -15.38
C VAL A 168 62.39 -37.94 -14.69
N ASP A 169 63.62 -38.10 -15.14
CA ASP A 169 64.84 -37.57 -14.53
C ASP A 169 64.91 -36.03 -14.56
N ARG A 170 64.22 -35.42 -13.60
CA ARG A 170 64.12 -33.98 -13.40
C ARG A 170 65.46 -33.37 -12.96
N GLU A 171 66.31 -34.15 -12.29
CA GLU A 171 67.64 -33.70 -11.89
C GLU A 171 68.60 -33.71 -13.10
N GLY A 172 68.68 -34.82 -13.85
CA GLY A 172 69.49 -34.89 -15.07
C GLY A 172 69.09 -33.87 -16.13
N THR A 173 67.79 -33.56 -16.26
CA THR A 173 67.32 -32.47 -17.14
C THR A 173 67.80 -31.10 -16.65
N ARG A 174 67.78 -30.86 -15.34
CA ARG A 174 68.24 -29.59 -14.73
C ARG A 174 69.75 -29.42 -14.85
N ASP A 175 70.51 -30.47 -14.57
CA ASP A 175 71.96 -30.50 -14.70
C ASP A 175 72.40 -30.30 -16.16
N ALA A 176 71.70 -30.90 -17.12
CA ALA A 176 71.95 -30.65 -18.54
C ALA A 176 71.73 -29.18 -18.90
N ILE A 177 70.62 -28.55 -18.46
CA ILE A 177 70.34 -27.13 -18.70
C ILE A 177 71.44 -26.24 -18.10
N LEU A 178 71.87 -26.51 -16.85
CA LEU A 178 72.95 -25.76 -16.20
C LEU A 178 74.30 -25.95 -16.91
N TRP A 179 74.60 -27.17 -17.37
CA TRP A 179 75.82 -27.48 -18.11
C TRP A 179 75.86 -26.75 -19.46
N TYR A 180 74.80 -26.85 -20.26
CA TYR A 180 74.71 -26.15 -21.55
C TYR A 180 74.75 -24.64 -21.37
N SER A 181 74.06 -24.09 -20.37
CA SER A 181 74.12 -22.65 -20.06
C SER A 181 75.54 -22.20 -19.74
N LYS A 182 76.25 -22.93 -18.87
CA LYS A 182 77.64 -22.63 -18.50
C LYS A 182 78.61 -22.73 -19.68
N VAL A 183 78.53 -23.81 -20.46
CA VAL A 183 79.47 -24.13 -21.55
C VAL A 183 79.23 -23.25 -22.77
N LEU A 184 77.98 -23.09 -23.20
CA LEU A 184 77.65 -22.31 -24.39
C LEU A 184 77.57 -20.81 -24.09
N GLY A 185 77.41 -20.40 -22.83
CA GLY A 185 77.08 -19.01 -22.50
C GLY A 185 75.74 -18.61 -23.13
N PHE A 186 74.74 -19.47 -22.95
CA PHE A 186 73.45 -19.37 -23.62
C PHE A 186 72.32 -19.85 -22.72
N ARG A 187 71.33 -19.00 -22.46
CA ARG A 187 70.13 -19.35 -21.71
C ARG A 187 68.87 -18.83 -22.41
N THR A 188 67.75 -19.45 -22.09
CA THR A 188 66.42 -19.05 -22.56
C THR A 188 65.52 -18.73 -21.38
N GLU A 189 64.86 -17.57 -21.41
CA GLU A 189 63.87 -17.15 -20.42
C GLU A 189 62.49 -17.11 -21.10
N GLY A 190 61.50 -17.71 -20.44
CA GLY A 190 60.11 -17.73 -20.90
C GLY A 190 59.30 -16.58 -20.31
N GLY A 191 58.44 -15.97 -21.12
CA GLY A 191 57.56 -14.87 -20.71
C GLY A 191 56.56 -14.55 -21.82
N GLU A 192 56.48 -13.27 -22.21
CA GLU A 192 55.62 -12.85 -23.32
C GLU A 192 55.98 -13.52 -24.67
N GLY A 193 57.26 -13.86 -24.83
CA GLY A 193 57.80 -14.78 -25.84
C GLY A 193 58.96 -15.58 -25.24
N VAL A 194 59.80 -16.16 -26.09
CA VAL A 194 61.07 -16.78 -25.67
C VAL A 194 62.20 -15.77 -25.86
N LYS A 195 62.83 -15.38 -24.74
CA LYS A 195 64.02 -14.52 -24.74
C LYS A 195 65.28 -15.39 -24.79
N PHE A 196 66.06 -15.23 -25.84
CA PHE A 196 67.36 -15.87 -26.06
C PHE A 196 68.43 -14.93 -25.54
N ILE A 197 69.27 -15.39 -24.63
CA ILE A 197 70.30 -14.57 -23.98
C ILE A 197 71.65 -15.26 -24.14
N PHE A 198 72.64 -14.50 -24.58
CA PHE A 198 74.01 -14.93 -24.75
C PHE A 198 74.95 -14.13 -23.85
N ASP A 199 75.81 -14.85 -23.14
CA ASP A 199 77.01 -14.33 -22.49
C ASP A 199 78.27 -14.77 -23.28
N LYS A 200 79.46 -14.33 -22.86
CA LYS A 200 80.74 -14.65 -23.52
C LYS A 200 80.74 -14.34 -25.02
N ILE A 201 80.15 -13.20 -25.39
CA ILE A 201 80.14 -12.68 -26.76
C ILE A 201 81.33 -11.75 -26.99
N ASP A 202 81.57 -10.83 -26.05
CA ASP A 202 82.77 -10.01 -26.02
C ASP A 202 83.84 -10.67 -25.13
N LEU A 203 85.10 -10.55 -25.55
CA LEU A 203 86.26 -11.06 -24.83
C LEU A 203 86.72 -10.09 -23.74
N GLU A 204 86.54 -8.78 -23.95
CA GLU A 204 86.88 -7.75 -22.95
C GLU A 204 85.84 -7.71 -21.82
N SER A 205 84.58 -8.02 -22.14
CA SER A 205 83.44 -7.99 -21.21
C SER A 205 82.57 -9.26 -21.27
N PRO A 206 83.09 -10.43 -20.80
CA PRO A 206 82.41 -11.73 -20.98
C PRO A 206 81.06 -11.85 -20.27
N ASN A 207 80.76 -10.96 -19.32
CA ASN A 207 79.49 -10.91 -18.58
C ASN A 207 78.42 -10.02 -19.25
N ASN A 208 78.73 -9.32 -20.35
CA ASN A 208 77.75 -8.50 -21.04
C ASN A 208 76.72 -9.39 -21.76
N GLU A 209 75.44 -9.10 -21.51
CA GLU A 209 74.33 -9.88 -22.05
C GLU A 209 73.87 -9.33 -23.41
N TYR A 210 73.81 -10.21 -24.40
CA TYR A 210 73.28 -9.95 -25.72
C TYR A 210 72.00 -10.77 -25.87
N SER A 211 70.86 -10.14 -26.16
CA SER A 211 69.59 -10.86 -26.16
C SER A 211 68.64 -10.47 -27.27
N PHE A 212 67.76 -11.40 -27.63
CA PHE A 212 66.61 -11.13 -28.48
C PHE A 212 65.39 -11.92 -27.99
N THR A 213 64.20 -11.37 -28.17
CA THR A 213 62.94 -12.01 -27.76
C THR A 213 62.08 -12.27 -29.00
N VAL A 214 61.68 -13.53 -29.20
CA VAL A 214 60.80 -13.94 -30.28
C VAL A 214 59.51 -14.53 -29.71
N ARG A 215 58.37 -14.10 -30.24
CA ARG A 215 57.04 -14.68 -30.00
C ARG A 215 56.59 -15.41 -31.25
N LEU A 216 56.05 -16.62 -31.10
CA LEU A 216 55.29 -17.30 -32.14
C LEU A 216 53.83 -16.90 -31.99
N ASP A 217 53.24 -16.31 -33.02
CA ASP A 217 51.82 -15.94 -33.10
C ASP A 217 51.22 -16.60 -34.36
N GLY A 218 50.29 -17.52 -34.15
CA GLY A 218 49.92 -18.52 -35.15
C GLY A 218 51.14 -19.30 -35.64
N ASP A 219 51.34 -19.33 -36.97
CA ASP A 219 52.50 -19.95 -37.64
C ASP A 219 53.63 -18.93 -37.94
N THR A 220 53.57 -17.73 -37.35
CA THR A 220 54.51 -16.62 -37.63
C THR A 220 55.30 -16.16 -36.42
N TYR A 221 56.62 -16.18 -36.54
CA TYR A 221 57.56 -15.59 -35.60
C TYR A 221 57.62 -14.06 -35.75
N THR A 222 57.45 -13.38 -34.62
CA THR A 222 57.58 -11.94 -34.45
C THR A 222 58.72 -11.63 -33.48
N LEU A 223 59.50 -10.58 -33.78
CA LEU A 223 60.56 -10.09 -32.89
C LEU A 223 59.97 -9.04 -31.95
N LEU A 224 60.05 -9.27 -30.64
CA LEU A 224 59.61 -8.30 -29.63
C LEU A 224 60.73 -7.33 -29.23
N GLN A 225 61.95 -7.83 -29.04
CA GLN A 225 63.10 -7.06 -28.51
C GLN A 225 64.42 -7.61 -29.08
N CYS A 226 65.42 -6.76 -29.25
CA CYS A 226 66.78 -7.14 -29.66
C CYS A 226 67.80 -6.11 -29.13
N GLU A 227 68.69 -6.56 -28.26
CA GLU A 227 69.67 -5.74 -27.55
C GLU A 227 71.05 -6.40 -27.61
N PRO A 228 72.07 -5.74 -28.20
CA PRO A 228 72.01 -4.51 -29.00
C PRO A 228 71.23 -4.69 -30.31
N TYR A 229 70.83 -3.60 -30.96
CA TYR A 229 70.12 -3.66 -32.23
C TYR A 229 71.03 -4.17 -33.36
N VAL A 230 70.60 -5.24 -34.05
CA VAL A 230 71.27 -5.77 -35.25
C VAL A 230 70.49 -5.32 -36.49
N LYS A 231 71.19 -4.75 -37.48
CA LYS A 231 70.58 -4.12 -38.67
C LYS A 231 69.76 -5.11 -39.52
N ASP A 232 70.26 -6.33 -39.67
CA ASP A 232 69.73 -7.30 -40.65
C ASP A 232 68.62 -8.21 -40.09
N VAL A 233 68.16 -7.99 -38.84
CA VAL A 233 67.22 -8.91 -38.16
C VAL A 233 65.89 -9.05 -38.91
N LYS A 234 65.45 -8.01 -39.62
CA LYS A 234 64.23 -8.06 -40.45
C LYS A 234 64.34 -9.07 -41.60
N GLU A 235 65.54 -9.32 -42.13
CA GLU A 235 65.76 -10.32 -43.17
C GLU A 235 65.89 -11.72 -42.56
N LEU A 236 66.63 -11.84 -41.46
CA LEU A 236 66.75 -13.10 -40.70
C LEU A 236 65.38 -13.59 -40.19
N LEU A 237 64.48 -12.69 -39.78
CA LEU A 237 63.13 -13.02 -39.36
C LEU A 237 62.24 -13.49 -40.53
N LYS A 238 62.44 -12.96 -41.74
CA LYS A 238 61.78 -13.49 -42.95
C LYS A 238 62.28 -14.89 -43.29
N GLU A 239 63.59 -15.13 -43.21
CA GLU A 239 64.17 -16.47 -43.40
C GLU A 239 63.65 -17.46 -42.35
N LEU A 240 63.56 -17.05 -41.08
CA LEU A 240 63.00 -17.87 -40.00
C LEU A 240 61.55 -18.27 -40.31
N ASN A 241 60.71 -17.33 -40.74
CA ASN A 241 59.31 -17.58 -41.10
C ASN A 241 59.15 -18.44 -42.37
N GLN A 242 60.15 -18.47 -43.26
CA GLN A 242 60.12 -19.33 -44.46
C GLN A 242 60.65 -20.75 -44.20
N THR A 243 61.57 -20.91 -43.25
CA THR A 243 62.32 -22.17 -43.05
C THR A 243 62.02 -22.89 -41.73
N ASN A 244 61.32 -22.22 -40.80
CA ASN A 244 61.16 -22.64 -39.40
C ASN A 244 62.51 -22.97 -38.70
N GLY A 245 63.61 -22.39 -39.19
CA GLY A 245 64.98 -22.73 -38.81
C GLY A 245 65.49 -22.05 -37.55
N LEU A 246 64.81 -22.19 -36.40
CA LEU A 246 65.11 -21.45 -35.17
C LEU A 246 66.57 -21.60 -34.68
N PHE A 247 67.16 -22.81 -34.79
CA PHE A 247 68.57 -23.05 -34.46
C PHE A 247 69.53 -22.27 -35.37
N LYS A 248 69.22 -22.19 -36.67
CA LYS A 248 70.00 -21.42 -37.66
C LYS A 248 69.90 -19.93 -37.34
N PHE A 249 68.68 -19.44 -37.08
CA PHE A 249 68.43 -18.05 -36.69
C PHE A 249 69.22 -17.65 -35.43
N ALA A 250 69.12 -18.43 -34.34
CA ALA A 250 69.84 -18.15 -33.10
C ALA A 250 71.38 -18.16 -33.29
N ARG A 251 71.91 -19.07 -34.10
CA ARG A 251 73.35 -19.12 -34.44
C ARG A 251 73.79 -17.90 -35.25
N THR A 252 72.99 -17.47 -36.24
CA THR A 252 73.29 -16.27 -37.03
C THR A 252 73.20 -14.99 -36.19
N MET A 253 72.21 -14.88 -35.30
CA MET A 253 72.09 -13.78 -34.34
C MET A 253 73.33 -13.70 -33.45
N ARG A 254 73.82 -14.82 -32.91
CA ARG A 254 75.05 -14.87 -32.12
C ARG A 254 76.26 -14.35 -32.91
N ALA A 255 76.43 -14.78 -34.16
CA ALA A 255 77.53 -14.32 -35.01
C ALA A 255 77.44 -12.81 -35.32
N LYS A 256 76.22 -12.27 -35.49
CA LYS A 256 75.98 -10.83 -35.68
C LYS A 256 76.30 -10.03 -34.40
N PHE A 257 75.98 -10.54 -33.21
CA PHE A 257 76.38 -9.94 -31.93
C PHE A 257 77.90 -9.94 -31.75
N GLN A 258 78.59 -11.04 -32.06
CA GLN A 258 80.06 -11.11 -32.02
C GLN A 258 80.70 -10.10 -33.00
N ALA A 259 80.17 -9.99 -34.22
CA ALA A 259 80.63 -9.00 -35.18
C ALA A 259 80.35 -7.55 -34.70
N ALA A 260 79.24 -7.29 -34.02
CA ALA A 260 78.95 -5.96 -33.46
C ALA A 260 79.93 -5.59 -32.33
N ALA A 261 80.22 -6.53 -31.42
CA ALA A 261 81.18 -6.36 -30.33
C ALA A 261 82.59 -6.05 -30.86
N LEU A 262 83.11 -6.88 -31.79
CA LEU A 262 84.45 -6.72 -32.37
C LEU A 262 84.66 -5.41 -33.13
N ASN A 263 83.62 -4.85 -33.74
CA ASN A 263 83.72 -3.63 -34.54
C ASN A 263 83.60 -2.33 -33.73
N GLY A 264 83.50 -2.39 -32.39
CA GLY A 264 83.40 -1.20 -31.53
C GLY A 264 82.16 -0.34 -31.78
N MET A 265 81.21 -0.81 -32.61
CA MET A 265 79.97 -0.11 -32.95
C MET A 265 78.93 -0.33 -31.86
N LEU A 266 79.26 0.14 -30.65
CA LEU A 266 78.32 0.29 -29.55
C LEU A 266 77.62 1.66 -29.71
N PRO A 267 76.36 1.75 -30.16
CA PRO A 267 75.62 3.00 -30.11
C PRO A 267 75.26 3.30 -28.66
N SER A 268 76.11 4.08 -27.97
CA SER A 268 75.73 4.70 -26.71
C SER A 268 74.51 5.60 -26.90
N SER A 269 73.64 5.62 -25.89
CA SER A 269 72.31 6.26 -25.90
C SER A 269 72.26 7.68 -26.46
N THR A 270 71.35 7.92 -27.41
CA THR A 270 70.52 9.13 -27.59
C THR A 270 69.36 8.69 -28.50
N SER A 271 68.17 8.35 -27.98
CA SER A 271 67.13 9.22 -27.39
C SER A 271 66.36 10.07 -28.42
N VAL A 272 65.04 10.14 -28.20
CA VAL A 272 64.02 10.95 -28.88
C VAL A 272 63.50 10.46 -30.25
N TYR A 273 62.30 9.84 -30.23
CA TYR A 273 61.11 10.42 -30.85
C TYR A 273 59.92 10.32 -29.85
N PRO A 274 58.92 11.24 -29.87
CA PRO A 274 58.19 11.63 -28.65
C PRO A 274 57.03 10.75 -28.13
N GLU A 275 56.64 11.09 -26.89
CA GLU A 275 55.51 10.61 -26.08
C GLU A 275 54.11 10.63 -26.72
N LEU A 276 53.26 9.73 -26.23
CA LEU A 276 52.14 10.04 -25.30
C LEU A 276 51.92 8.81 -24.38
N SER A 277 52.60 8.75 -23.22
CA SER A 277 52.06 9.08 -21.87
C SER A 277 50.88 8.17 -21.44
N THR A 278 51.05 7.10 -20.65
CA THR A 278 51.18 7.03 -19.16
C THR A 278 49.88 7.42 -18.39
N ILE A 279 49.49 6.89 -17.22
CA ILE A 279 50.24 6.37 -16.05
C ILE A 279 49.54 5.16 -15.35
N SER A 280 50.38 4.31 -14.77
CA SER A 280 50.27 3.24 -13.75
C SER A 280 49.03 3.00 -12.88
N ILE A 281 48.90 1.72 -12.47
CA ILE A 281 48.12 1.21 -11.34
C ILE A 281 49.09 0.80 -10.21
N SER A 282 48.79 1.13 -8.95
CA SER A 282 49.47 0.55 -7.77
C SER A 282 48.50 0.27 -6.62
N SER A 283 48.64 -0.89 -5.97
CA SER A 283 47.79 -1.37 -4.86
C SER A 283 48.41 -1.12 -3.46
N PRO A 284 47.62 -1.21 -2.37
CA PRO A 284 47.93 -0.59 -1.07
C PRO A 284 48.63 -1.51 -0.05
N PRO A 285 49.15 -0.94 1.07
CA PRO A 285 48.57 -1.21 2.41
C PRO A 285 48.75 -0.02 3.40
N PRO A 286 48.50 -0.15 4.72
CA PRO A 286 47.29 -0.59 5.43
C PRO A 286 46.69 0.55 6.31
N ALA A 287 45.71 0.23 7.17
CA ALA A 287 44.85 1.18 7.89
C ALA A 287 45.48 1.93 9.09
N SER A 288 44.93 3.12 9.44
CA SER A 288 44.33 3.42 10.77
C SER A 288 43.74 4.84 10.93
N SER A 289 42.66 4.93 11.72
CA SER A 289 42.19 6.06 12.56
C SER A 289 41.84 7.46 11.98
N ALA A 290 40.53 7.67 11.82
CA ALA A 290 39.69 8.61 12.60
C ALA A 290 39.71 10.15 12.42
N SER A 291 38.48 10.72 12.54
CA SER A 291 38.08 12.08 12.98
C SER A 291 37.70 13.12 11.90
N GLY A 292 36.68 13.92 12.22
CA GLY A 292 36.33 15.21 11.59
C GLY A 292 35.50 15.11 10.29
N ARG A 293 34.17 15.12 10.26
CA ARG A 293 33.16 16.11 10.74
C ARG A 293 32.95 17.28 9.77
N ASP A 294 31.72 17.37 9.23
CA ASP A 294 30.96 18.56 8.77
C ASP A 294 31.55 19.41 7.60
N SER A 295 30.78 20.13 6.76
CA SER A 295 29.33 20.23 6.59
C SER A 295 28.93 20.88 5.23
N LEU A 296 27.83 20.37 4.66
CA LEU A 296 26.57 21.08 4.37
C LEU A 296 26.53 22.38 3.53
N SER A 297 25.69 22.37 2.48
CA SER A 297 24.63 23.36 2.15
C SER A 297 24.20 23.17 0.69
N GLY A 298 22.95 23.39 0.26
CA GLY A 298 21.65 23.64 0.93
C GLY A 298 20.57 23.39 -0.15
N TRP A 299 19.30 23.76 -0.08
CA TRP A 299 18.59 24.95 0.42
C TRP A 299 17.08 24.54 0.46
N ASN A 300 16.14 24.89 1.37
CA ASN A 300 16.09 25.73 2.58
C ASN A 300 14.88 25.32 3.48
N ASP A 301 15.10 25.16 4.80
CA ASP A 301 14.58 25.96 5.94
C ASP A 301 13.06 26.28 6.21
N PRO A 302 12.66 26.64 7.48
CA PRO A 302 11.68 25.82 8.22
C PRO A 302 10.68 26.62 9.14
N GLU A 303 10.42 26.12 10.37
CA GLU A 303 9.62 26.66 11.52
C GLU A 303 8.08 26.56 11.43
N VAL A 304 7.29 26.24 12.48
CA VAL A 304 7.44 26.33 13.96
C VAL A 304 6.84 25.08 14.70
N LEU A 305 7.35 24.74 15.90
CA LEU A 305 6.74 23.86 16.94
C LEU A 305 6.56 24.68 18.25
N PRO A 306 5.59 24.39 19.16
CA PRO A 306 5.73 23.32 20.19
C PRO A 306 4.35 22.68 20.59
N ALA A 307 4.13 21.84 21.63
CA ALA A 307 4.90 21.35 22.79
C ALA A 307 4.26 20.04 23.35
N GLU A 308 4.96 19.36 24.30
CA GLU A 308 4.45 18.35 25.28
C GLU A 308 3.78 17.06 24.74
N GLU A 309 3.92 15.86 25.34
CA GLU A 309 4.06 15.50 26.76
C GLU A 309 4.75 14.10 26.93
N ASN A 310 5.30 13.82 28.12
CA ASN A 310 6.04 12.56 28.42
C ASN A 310 5.16 11.47 29.08
N PRO A 311 5.53 10.17 28.96
CA PRO A 311 5.25 9.16 29.98
C PRO A 311 6.54 8.71 30.73
N PRO A 312 6.48 8.44 32.06
CA PRO A 312 7.66 8.18 32.89
C PRO A 312 8.17 6.72 32.85
N LYS A 313 9.41 6.53 33.34
CA LYS A 313 10.08 5.23 33.58
C LYS A 313 10.41 5.07 35.06
N GLU A 314 10.22 3.86 35.60
CA GLU A 314 10.92 3.23 36.75
C GLU A 314 10.96 1.71 36.42
N LEU A 315 12.05 0.91 36.54
CA LEU A 315 13.06 0.72 37.61
C LEU A 315 12.40 0.13 38.90
N ASP A 316 12.94 -0.86 39.62
CA ASP A 316 14.31 -1.41 39.69
C ASP A 316 14.34 -2.92 40.14
N HIS A 317 15.52 -3.46 40.45
CA HIS A 317 15.85 -4.90 40.58
C HIS A 317 15.80 -5.55 42.00
N GLY A 318 15.72 -6.90 41.99
CA GLY A 318 16.38 -7.83 42.96
C GLY A 318 15.54 -8.38 44.12
N HIS A 319 15.91 -9.44 44.86
CA HIS A 319 16.62 -10.72 44.61
C HIS A 319 16.66 -11.47 45.99
N TYR A 320 16.48 -12.81 46.02
CA TYR A 320 16.65 -13.73 47.19
C TYR A 320 15.65 -13.59 48.39
N SER A 321 15.30 -14.63 49.19
CA SER A 321 15.87 -15.99 49.37
C SER A 321 14.88 -17.09 49.87
N SER A 322 15.05 -18.32 49.38
CA SER A 322 15.04 -19.64 50.07
C SER A 322 13.93 -20.12 51.04
N SER A 323 13.27 -21.25 50.70
CA SER A 323 13.40 -22.52 51.48
C SER A 323 12.80 -23.81 50.87
N ARG A 324 13.70 -24.76 50.56
CA ARG A 324 13.72 -26.22 50.88
C ARG A 324 12.49 -27.16 50.70
N ARG A 325 12.78 -28.20 49.89
CA ARG A 325 12.54 -29.67 50.05
C ARG A 325 11.13 -30.25 49.82
N GLY A 326 11.12 -31.42 49.17
CA GLY A 326 10.07 -32.44 49.27
C GLY A 326 9.85 -33.20 47.97
N ALA A 327 10.24 -34.48 47.89
CA ALA A 327 10.04 -35.33 46.71
C ALA A 327 8.93 -36.36 46.92
N SER A 328 8.47 -36.91 45.79
CA SER A 328 7.76 -38.20 45.63
C SER A 328 6.22 -38.27 45.83
N GLN A 329 5.56 -38.49 44.69
CA GLN A 329 4.53 -39.51 44.39
C GLN A 329 3.33 -39.70 45.35
N THR A 330 2.12 -39.57 44.80
CA THR A 330 1.05 -40.59 44.95
C THR A 330 0.24 -40.73 43.64
N SER A 331 -0.41 -41.88 43.49
CA SER A 331 -1.14 -42.35 42.30
C SER A 331 -2.65 -42.01 42.31
N LYS A 332 -3.34 -42.15 41.16
CA LYS A 332 -4.74 -42.66 41.12
C LYS A 332 -5.31 -43.02 39.73
N GLN A 333 -6.25 -43.96 39.77
CA GLN A 333 -6.81 -44.77 38.68
C GLN A 333 -8.27 -45.19 39.03
N SER A 334 -9.17 -45.62 38.14
CA SER A 334 -9.30 -45.43 36.67
C SER A 334 -10.65 -46.04 36.20
N ALA A 335 -11.47 -45.35 35.41
CA ALA A 335 -12.72 -45.90 34.86
C ALA A 335 -13.08 -45.24 33.51
N LEU A 336 -13.31 -45.92 32.38
CA LEU A 336 -14.22 -47.04 32.03
C LEU A 336 -15.72 -46.70 31.94
N ARG A 337 -16.21 -46.50 30.71
CA ARG A 337 -17.52 -46.93 30.14
C ARG A 337 -17.52 -46.62 28.62
N ARG A 338 -17.43 -47.63 27.73
CA ARG A 338 -18.48 -48.51 27.14
C ARG A 338 -19.30 -47.88 25.99
N SER A 339 -19.01 -48.35 24.77
CA SER A 339 -19.83 -48.30 23.51
C SER A 339 -21.04 -49.28 23.58
N PRO A 340 -21.96 -49.48 22.58
CA PRO A 340 -21.70 -49.58 21.11
C PRO A 340 -22.82 -49.25 20.04
N ARG A 341 -22.36 -48.97 18.81
CA ARG A 341 -22.78 -49.42 17.43
C ARG A 341 -24.23 -49.61 16.89
N PHE A 342 -24.41 -49.04 15.68
CA PHE A 342 -25.01 -49.55 14.39
C PHE A 342 -26.53 -49.74 14.15
N LYS A 343 -27.00 -49.11 13.05
CA LYS A 343 -27.64 -49.65 11.82
C LYS A 343 -27.76 -48.45 10.82
N GLY A 344 -27.72 -48.57 9.49
CA GLY A 344 -27.57 -49.73 8.62
C GLY A 344 -28.80 -49.98 7.75
N GLN A 345 -28.98 -49.22 6.66
CA GLN A 345 -30.00 -49.53 5.64
C GLN A 345 -29.61 -48.99 4.25
N ALA A 346 -29.46 -49.92 3.31
CA ALA A 346 -29.49 -49.68 1.87
C ALA A 346 -30.57 -50.60 1.30
N ILE A 347 -31.28 -50.15 0.26
CA ILE A 347 -32.27 -50.94 -0.47
C ILE A 347 -31.95 -50.77 -1.97
N ALA A 348 -32.12 -51.86 -2.72
CA ALA A 348 -31.90 -51.95 -4.16
C ALA A 348 -33.07 -51.40 -4.98
#